data_AF-A0A4U3A3G2-F1
#
_entry.id   AF-A0A4U3A3G2-F1
#
_cell.length_a   1.000
_cell.length_b   1.000
_cell.length_c   1.000
_cell.angle_alpha   90.00
_cell.angle_beta   90.00
_cell.angle_gamma   90.00
#
_symmetry.space_group_name_H-M   'P 1'
#
loop_
_entity.id
_entity.type
_entity.pdbx_description
1 polymer ?
#
loop_
_entity_poly.entity_id
_entity_poly.type
_entity_poly.pdbx_seq_one_letter_code
_entity_poly.pdbx_strand_id
1 'polypeptide(L)'
;MFKVFRTSYTVFTFLFLFFVTTTSVNAEEKGDLRVVPIEKATKQAMNYFNIIQNNSNADWKDSKLVFDRKLYDENKKITAYLFVVKKADQENGFIIVSGNEKIPGVIESTRKGANPFKTIDKDNSIYVSPISYLQKSDTEGSFIDLNTKKSVSKEKLEEINIFTNAQNTTSNSENIKKINGLTRSANAPYYNHKFIPNVPDYDWTHGCLPTAYANVSVYWANNGFPRLK
;
A
#
# COMPACT_ATOMS: atom_id res chain seq x y z
N MET A 1 0.80 -83.41 47.69
CA MET A 1 0.31 -82.61 48.85
C MET A 1 0.78 -81.17 48.62
N PHE A 2 -0.15 -80.19 48.68
CA PHE A 2 -0.05 -78.72 48.50
C PHE A 2 1.29 -78.05 48.90
N LYS A 3 1.76 -76.87 48.41
CA LYS A 3 1.14 -75.64 47.84
C LYS A 3 2.26 -74.73 47.24
N VAL A 4 2.14 -74.27 45.99
CA VAL A 4 1.91 -72.88 45.51
C VAL A 4 3.08 -71.85 45.59
N PHE A 5 3.42 -71.38 44.38
CA PHE A 5 4.18 -70.22 43.89
C PHE A 5 4.32 -68.95 44.75
N ARG A 6 5.44 -68.22 44.55
CA ARG A 6 5.44 -66.75 44.42
C ARG A 6 6.58 -66.21 43.55
N THR A 7 6.21 -65.34 42.62
CA THR A 7 6.97 -64.53 41.66
C THR A 7 7.54 -63.24 42.29
N SER A 8 8.63 -62.68 41.75
CA SER A 8 8.70 -61.27 41.25
C SER A 8 10.12 -60.70 41.03
N TYR A 9 10.35 -60.28 39.77
CA TYR A 9 10.99 -59.07 39.23
C TYR A 9 12.26 -58.42 39.83
N THR A 10 13.26 -58.16 38.96
CA THR A 10 13.87 -56.84 38.64
C THR A 10 15.01 -57.04 37.61
N VAL A 11 14.87 -56.69 36.32
CA VAL A 11 15.01 -55.37 35.66
C VAL A 11 16.41 -54.75 35.82
N PHE A 12 17.25 -54.84 34.78
CA PHE A 12 18.36 -53.90 34.55
C PHE A 12 18.56 -53.63 33.05
N THR A 13 17.78 -52.66 32.57
CA THR A 13 18.15 -51.55 31.68
C THR A 13 19.37 -51.72 30.75
N PHE A 14 19.10 -52.02 29.48
CA PHE A 14 19.98 -51.67 28.35
C PHE A 14 19.33 -50.46 27.64
N LEU A 15 19.71 -49.25 28.06
CA LEU A 15 19.21 -48.01 27.47
C LEU A 15 19.93 -47.78 26.14
N PHE A 16 19.25 -48.15 25.06
CA PHE A 16 19.67 -47.93 23.68
C PHE A 16 19.71 -46.42 23.40
N LEU A 17 20.91 -45.87 23.22
CA LEU A 17 21.13 -44.53 22.67
C LEU A 17 20.60 -44.49 21.22
N PHE A 18 19.33 -44.16 21.05
CA PHE A 18 18.86 -43.58 19.79
C PHE A 18 19.13 -42.08 19.85
N PHE A 19 20.23 -41.65 19.23
CA PHE A 19 20.42 -40.27 18.83
C PHE A 19 19.32 -39.91 17.82
N VAL A 20 18.20 -39.39 18.31
CA VAL A 20 17.23 -38.70 17.47
C VAL A 20 17.83 -37.32 17.20
N THR A 21 18.63 -37.19 16.14
CA THR A 21 18.90 -35.88 15.58
C THR A 21 17.59 -35.42 14.96
N THR A 22 16.79 -34.69 15.74
CA THR A 22 15.68 -33.91 15.17
C THR A 22 16.34 -32.85 14.31
N THR A 23 16.41 -33.08 13.00
CA THR A 23 16.55 -31.96 12.08
C THR A 23 15.32 -31.10 12.32
N SER A 24 15.52 -29.94 12.94
CA SER A 24 14.52 -28.89 12.89
C SER A 24 14.36 -28.54 11.42
N VAL A 25 13.42 -29.19 10.75
CA VAL A 25 12.79 -28.65 9.56
C VAL A 25 12.07 -27.42 10.07
N ASN A 26 12.80 -26.31 10.19
CA ASN A 26 12.18 -25.01 10.19
C ASN A 26 11.55 -24.92 8.81
N ALA A 27 10.27 -25.27 8.72
CA ALA A 27 9.43 -24.66 7.72
C ALA A 27 9.63 -23.17 7.94
N GLU A 28 10.39 -22.52 7.06
CA GLU A 28 10.43 -21.08 7.01
C GLU A 28 8.97 -20.68 6.80
N GLU A 29 8.33 -20.24 7.88
CA GLU A 29 7.02 -19.63 7.83
C GLU A 29 7.10 -18.61 6.70
N LYS A 30 6.25 -18.74 5.67
CA LYS A 30 6.16 -17.80 4.56
C LYS A 30 6.13 -16.41 5.18
N GLY A 31 7.30 -15.74 5.22
CA GLY A 31 7.59 -14.76 6.24
C GLY A 31 6.49 -13.73 6.33
N ASP A 32 5.89 -13.59 7.51
CA ASP A 32 4.86 -12.60 7.72
C ASP A 32 5.41 -11.24 7.26
N LEU A 33 4.68 -10.61 6.34
CA LEU A 33 5.14 -9.40 5.66
C LEU A 33 5.54 -8.37 6.72
N ARG A 34 6.81 -7.97 6.71
CA ARG A 34 7.31 -6.96 7.64
C ARG A 34 6.54 -5.67 7.42
N VAL A 35 5.83 -5.26 8.48
CA VAL A 35 5.09 -4.02 8.49
C VAL A 35 6.08 -2.86 8.60
N VAL A 36 5.97 -1.88 7.72
CA VAL A 36 6.75 -0.64 7.78
C VAL A 36 6.40 0.09 9.08
N PRO A 37 7.36 0.44 9.95
CA PRO A 37 7.08 1.22 11.15
C PRO A 37 6.51 2.60 10.83
N ILE A 38 5.63 3.12 11.69
CA ILE A 38 4.96 4.42 11.49
C ILE A 38 5.96 5.57 11.39
N GLU A 39 7.10 5.51 12.07
CA GLU A 39 8.16 6.53 12.02
C GLU A 39 8.76 6.61 10.61
N LYS A 40 9.00 5.45 9.98
CA LYS A 40 9.49 5.34 8.61
C LYS A 40 8.45 5.83 7.62
N ALA A 41 7.18 5.46 7.82
CA ALA A 41 6.09 5.94 6.98
C ALA A 41 5.88 7.46 7.10
N THR A 42 6.00 8.01 8.32
CA THR A 42 5.91 9.45 8.59
C THR A 42 7.03 10.20 7.89
N LYS A 43 8.26 9.70 7.94
CA LYS A 43 9.40 10.29 7.21
C LYS A 43 9.16 10.30 5.70
N GLN A 44 8.60 9.21 5.15
CA GLN A 44 8.24 9.12 3.73
C GLN A 44 7.15 10.13 3.36
N ALA A 45 6.09 10.25 4.18
CA ALA A 45 5.01 11.19 3.98
C ALA A 45 5.51 12.65 4.03
N MET A 46 6.36 12.98 5.02
CA MET A 46 6.94 14.32 5.17
C MET A 46 7.87 14.69 4.01
N ASN A 47 8.71 13.75 3.55
CA ASN A 47 9.56 14.00 2.39
C ASN A 47 8.73 14.31 1.15
N TYR A 48 7.68 13.52 0.91
CA TYR A 48 6.75 13.75 -0.20
C TYR A 48 6.04 15.10 -0.07
N PHE A 49 5.50 15.39 1.10
CA PHE A 49 4.81 16.65 1.41
C PHE A 49 5.69 17.87 1.13
N ASN A 50 6.93 17.88 1.61
CA ASN A 50 7.89 18.96 1.38
C ASN A 50 8.21 19.15 -0.12
N ILE A 51 8.35 18.05 -0.87
CA ILE A 51 8.60 18.12 -2.31
C ILE A 51 7.41 18.75 -3.03
N ILE A 52 6.18 18.39 -2.68
CA ILE A 52 4.98 19.01 -3.27
C ILE A 52 4.86 20.50 -2.91
N GLN A 53 5.11 20.87 -1.65
CA GLN A 53 5.08 22.27 -1.21
C GLN A 53 6.06 23.15 -1.99
N ASN A 54 7.25 22.63 -2.30
CA ASN A 54 8.32 23.40 -2.90
C ASN A 54 8.28 23.44 -4.44
N ASN A 55 7.55 22.53 -5.10
CA ASN A 55 7.69 22.32 -6.55
C ASN A 55 6.38 22.24 -7.31
N SER A 56 5.23 22.39 -6.65
CA SER A 56 3.94 22.33 -7.34
C SER A 56 3.11 23.58 -7.07
N ASN A 57 2.22 23.89 -8.00
CA ASN A 57 1.17 24.90 -7.82
C ASN A 57 0.05 24.42 -6.88
N ALA A 58 0.24 23.30 -6.16
CA ALA A 58 -0.74 22.82 -5.19
C ALA A 58 -0.85 23.82 -4.04
N ASP A 59 -2.06 23.97 -3.50
CA ASP A 59 -2.34 24.89 -2.39
C ASP A 59 -1.82 24.38 -1.03
N TRP A 60 -0.72 23.64 -1.02
CA TRP A 60 -0.13 23.06 0.19
C TRP A 60 0.81 24.01 0.90
N LYS A 61 1.09 25.19 0.33
CA LYS A 61 1.84 26.25 1.01
C LYS A 61 1.17 26.58 2.34
N ASP A 62 1.98 26.71 3.39
CA ASP A 62 1.57 26.96 4.77
C ASP A 62 0.63 25.89 5.39
N SER A 63 0.49 24.74 4.72
CA SER A 63 -0.24 23.59 5.27
C SER A 63 0.63 22.79 6.24
N LYS A 64 -0.02 21.99 7.09
CA LYS A 64 0.61 21.01 7.98
C LYS A 64 0.19 19.59 7.58
N LEU A 65 1.12 18.65 7.63
CA LEU A 65 0.81 17.23 7.49
C LEU A 65 0.52 16.62 8.86
N VAL A 66 -0.60 15.90 8.98
CA VAL A 66 -1.07 15.31 10.25
C VAL A 66 -1.35 13.83 10.03
N PHE A 67 -0.80 12.96 10.88
CA PHE A 67 -1.17 11.55 10.90
C PHE A 67 -2.62 11.39 11.35
N ASP A 68 -3.43 10.62 10.60
CA ASP A 68 -4.83 10.39 10.93
C ASP A 68 -5.06 8.99 11.49
N ARG A 69 -4.75 7.95 10.71
CA ARG A 69 -5.01 6.55 11.10
C ARG A 69 -4.11 5.54 10.37
N LYS A 70 -4.04 4.34 10.96
CA LYS A 70 -3.64 3.12 10.27
C LYS A 70 -4.81 2.63 9.41
N LEU A 71 -4.49 2.02 8.28
CA LEU A 71 -5.44 1.38 7.39
C LEU A 71 -5.19 -0.12 7.37
N TYR A 72 -6.24 -0.89 7.12
CA TYR A 72 -6.20 -2.34 7.25
C TYR A 72 -6.81 -3.06 6.04
N ASP A 73 -6.49 -4.34 5.93
CA ASP A 73 -7.21 -5.29 5.10
C ASP A 73 -8.39 -5.92 5.87
N GLU A 74 -9.09 -6.84 5.21
CA GLU A 74 -10.22 -7.59 5.76
C GLU A 74 -9.88 -8.43 7.00
N ASN A 75 -8.60 -8.75 7.21
CA ASN A 75 -8.10 -9.55 8.32
C ASN A 75 -7.44 -8.69 9.42
N LYS A 76 -7.66 -7.36 9.42
CA LYS A 76 -7.06 -6.39 10.35
C LYS A 76 -5.52 -6.31 10.27
N LYS A 77 -4.91 -6.74 9.17
CA LYS A 77 -3.48 -6.52 8.94
C LYS A 77 -3.25 -5.12 8.43
N ILE A 78 -2.21 -4.44 8.94
CA ILE A 78 -1.86 -3.09 8.50
C ILE A 78 -1.46 -3.12 7.03
N THR A 79 -2.16 -2.35 6.21
CA THR A 79 -1.87 -2.18 4.78
C THR A 79 -1.19 -0.84 4.50
N ALA A 80 -1.60 0.22 5.19
CA ALA A 80 -1.12 1.57 4.93
C ALA A 80 -1.33 2.53 6.12
N TYR A 81 -0.82 3.75 5.96
CA TYR A 81 -0.93 4.85 6.90
C TYR A 81 -1.46 6.08 6.18
N LEU A 82 -2.53 6.68 6.72
CA LEU A 82 -3.17 7.87 6.17
C LEU A 82 -2.68 9.12 6.90
N PHE A 83 -2.21 10.09 6.12
CA PHE A 83 -1.83 11.42 6.56
C PHE A 83 -2.70 12.45 5.86
N VAL A 84 -3.26 13.40 6.61
CA VAL A 84 -4.12 14.47 6.11
C VAL A 84 -3.32 15.76 6.04
N VAL A 85 -3.41 16.46 4.92
CA VAL A 85 -2.87 17.81 4.77
C VAL A 85 -3.93 18.79 5.26
N LYS A 86 -3.57 19.67 6.20
CA LYS A 86 -4.47 20.69 6.74
C LYS A 86 -3.95 22.09 6.46
N LYS A 87 -4.84 22.97 5.99
CA LYS A 87 -4.60 24.41 5.82
C LYS A 87 -5.67 25.18 6.57
N ALA A 88 -5.27 26.07 7.49
CA ALA A 88 -6.21 26.80 8.35
C ALA A 88 -7.30 25.88 8.96
N ASP A 89 -6.88 24.71 9.45
CA ASP A 89 -7.70 23.64 10.03
C ASP A 89 -8.74 22.97 9.11
N GLN A 90 -8.76 23.32 7.82
CA GLN A 90 -9.51 22.60 6.79
C GLN A 90 -8.65 21.51 6.13
N GLU A 91 -9.27 20.41 5.72
CA GLU A 91 -8.60 19.37 4.94
C GLU A 91 -8.31 19.89 3.54
N ASN A 92 -7.06 19.74 3.12
CA ASN A 92 -6.56 20.21 1.84
C ASN A 92 -5.79 19.09 1.12
N GLY A 93 -6.36 17.90 1.15
CA GLY A 93 -5.81 16.68 0.56
C GLY A 93 -5.19 15.74 1.58
N PHE A 94 -4.62 14.65 1.08
CA PHE A 94 -4.10 13.57 1.90
C PHE A 94 -2.99 12.79 1.18
N ILE A 95 -2.24 12.01 1.95
CA ILE A 95 -1.16 11.13 1.52
C ILE A 95 -1.39 9.77 2.18
N ILE A 96 -1.37 8.69 1.40
CA ILE A 96 -1.38 7.31 1.90
C ILE A 96 0.00 6.71 1.64
N VAL A 97 0.65 6.29 2.72
CA VAL A 97 1.95 5.61 2.70
C VAL A 97 1.75 4.14 2.97
N SER A 98 2.37 3.29 2.17
CA SER A 98 2.29 1.84 2.35
C SER A 98 2.87 1.39 3.70
N GLY A 99 2.16 0.45 4.32
CA GLY A 99 2.58 -0.28 5.50
C GLY A 99 3.36 -1.55 5.18
N ASN A 100 3.63 -1.86 3.91
CA ASN A 100 4.27 -3.10 3.47
C ASN A 100 5.65 -2.83 2.87
N GLU A 101 6.69 -3.47 3.40
CA GLU A 101 8.07 -3.28 2.93
C GLU A 101 8.30 -3.67 1.47
N LYS A 102 7.48 -4.59 0.91
CA LYS A 102 7.56 -4.99 -0.51
C LYS A 102 6.97 -3.95 -1.47
N ILE A 103 6.16 -3.02 -0.95
CA ILE A 103 5.54 -1.93 -1.71
C ILE A 103 5.88 -0.62 -0.99
N PRO A 104 7.13 -0.16 -0.97
CA PRO A 104 7.51 0.93 -0.07
C PRO A 104 6.93 2.29 -0.51
N GLY A 105 6.85 3.23 0.44
CA GLY A 105 6.64 4.68 0.24
C GLY A 105 5.19 5.10 -0.06
N VAL A 106 5.02 6.29 -0.64
CA VAL A 106 3.70 6.87 -0.92
C VAL A 106 3.04 6.06 -2.04
N ILE A 107 1.81 5.62 -1.83
CA ILE A 107 1.07 4.82 -2.81
C ILE A 107 -0.16 5.53 -3.34
N GLU A 108 -0.61 6.57 -2.64
CA GLU A 108 -1.70 7.41 -3.08
C GLU A 108 -1.57 8.81 -2.48
N SER A 109 -2.03 9.83 -3.21
CA SER A 109 -2.21 11.17 -2.65
C SER A 109 -3.15 11.99 -3.51
N THR A 110 -3.84 12.95 -2.88
CA THR A 110 -4.63 13.98 -3.59
C THR A 110 -4.14 15.35 -3.17
N ARG A 111 -4.22 16.34 -4.06
CA ARG A 111 -3.80 17.73 -3.79
C ARG A 111 -4.89 18.63 -3.23
N LYS A 112 -6.11 18.12 -3.12
CA LYS A 112 -7.28 18.87 -2.63
C LYS A 112 -8.33 17.93 -2.05
N GLY A 113 -9.24 18.50 -1.27
CA GLY A 113 -10.41 17.82 -0.73
C GLY A 113 -10.15 17.04 0.55
N ALA A 114 -11.21 16.42 1.06
CA ALA A 114 -11.15 15.60 2.25
C ALA A 114 -10.61 14.19 1.96
N ASN A 115 -10.08 13.55 2.98
CA ASN A 115 -9.76 12.12 2.92
C ASN A 115 -11.05 11.27 2.88
N PRO A 116 -11.05 10.13 2.17
CA PRO A 116 -12.25 9.33 1.93
C PRO A 116 -12.81 8.67 3.20
N PHE A 117 -12.03 8.59 4.27
CA PHE A 117 -12.41 7.95 5.54
C PHE A 117 -12.86 8.95 6.62
N LYS A 118 -13.06 10.23 6.28
CA LYS A 118 -13.36 11.30 7.25
C LYS A 118 -14.53 10.98 8.17
N THR A 119 -15.60 10.39 7.65
CA THR A 119 -16.82 10.04 8.41
C THR A 119 -16.86 8.59 8.87
N ILE A 120 -15.77 7.84 8.67
CA ILE A 120 -15.70 6.41 8.92
C ILE A 120 -14.95 6.19 10.23
N ASP A 121 -15.40 5.23 11.03
CA ASP A 121 -14.65 4.78 12.19
C ASP A 121 -13.26 4.28 11.77
N LYS A 122 -12.23 4.61 12.56
CA LYS A 122 -10.83 4.25 12.26
C LYS A 122 -10.66 2.74 12.14
N ASP A 123 -11.33 1.95 12.98
CA ASP A 123 -11.21 0.50 13.00
C ASP A 123 -12.00 -0.19 11.88
N ASN A 124 -12.90 0.55 11.23
CA ASN A 124 -13.72 0.06 10.11
C ASN A 124 -13.17 0.51 8.75
N SER A 125 -12.06 1.25 8.70
CA SER A 125 -11.46 1.75 7.47
C SER A 125 -10.63 0.66 6.78
N ILE A 126 -11.11 0.19 5.64
CA ILE A 126 -10.49 -0.87 4.84
C ILE A 126 -9.86 -0.27 3.58
N TYR A 127 -8.61 -0.64 3.31
CA TYR A 127 -7.83 -0.18 2.17
C TYR A 127 -6.89 -1.29 1.70
N VAL A 128 -7.14 -1.83 0.51
CA VAL A 128 -6.42 -3.00 -0.03
C VAL A 128 -5.64 -2.68 -1.31
N SER A 129 -5.81 -1.46 -1.85
CA SER A 129 -5.23 -0.94 -3.10
C SER A 129 -5.54 0.56 -3.24
N PRO A 130 -4.80 1.35 -4.04
CA PRO A 130 -5.22 2.71 -4.37
C PRO A 130 -6.67 2.79 -4.87
N ILE A 131 -7.40 3.80 -4.41
CA ILE A 131 -8.81 4.08 -4.72
C ILE A 131 -9.80 3.06 -4.10
N SER A 132 -9.31 1.98 -3.47
CA SER A 132 -10.16 1.03 -2.75
C SER A 132 -10.50 1.55 -1.34
N TYR A 133 -11.37 2.55 -1.26
CA TYR A 133 -11.84 3.05 0.03
C TYR A 133 -13.07 2.28 0.45
N LEU A 134 -12.95 1.41 1.45
CA LEU A 134 -14.07 0.60 1.92
C LEU A 134 -14.30 0.77 3.43
N GLN A 135 -15.53 0.52 3.84
CA GLN A 135 -15.91 0.40 5.24
C GLN A 135 -16.36 -1.04 5.53
N LYS A 136 -15.94 -1.58 6.67
CA LYS A 136 -16.47 -2.85 7.18
C LYS A 136 -17.99 -2.73 7.43
N SER A 137 -18.78 -3.67 6.91
CA SER A 137 -20.22 -3.77 7.18
C SER A 137 -20.50 -4.48 8.50
N ASP A 138 -21.71 -4.32 9.03
CA ASP A 138 -22.20 -5.10 10.17
C ASP A 138 -22.41 -6.58 9.79
N THR A 139 -22.67 -6.86 8.50
CA THR A 139 -22.77 -8.21 7.98
C THR A 139 -21.37 -8.81 7.82
N GLU A 140 -21.15 -9.97 8.44
CA GLU A 140 -19.88 -10.70 8.35
C GLU A 140 -19.47 -10.98 6.89
N GLY A 141 -18.21 -10.73 6.56
CA GLY A 141 -17.68 -10.93 5.21
C GLY A 141 -18.14 -9.92 4.15
N SER A 142 -18.90 -8.88 4.54
CA SER A 142 -19.36 -7.82 3.65
C SER A 142 -18.67 -6.48 3.96
N PHE A 143 -18.42 -5.72 2.90
CA PHE A 143 -17.76 -4.43 2.95
C PHE A 143 -18.50 -3.45 2.04
N ILE A 144 -18.48 -2.17 2.35
CA ILE A 144 -19.14 -1.14 1.55
C ILE A 144 -18.07 -0.28 0.89
N ASP A 145 -18.06 -0.23 -0.44
CA ASP A 145 -17.24 0.70 -1.20
C ASP A 145 -17.76 2.13 -1.00
N LEU A 146 -16.89 3.02 -0.50
CA LEU A 146 -17.25 4.40 -0.16
C LEU A 146 -17.50 5.27 -1.39
N ASN A 147 -16.97 4.91 -2.55
CA ASN A 147 -17.18 5.63 -3.81
C ASN A 147 -18.51 5.22 -4.46
N THR A 148 -18.76 3.91 -4.55
CA THR A 148 -19.94 3.38 -5.27
C THR A 148 -21.14 3.10 -4.38
N LYS A 149 -20.95 3.07 -3.05
CA LYS A 149 -21.94 2.69 -2.04
C LYS A 149 -22.47 1.25 -2.20
N LYS A 150 -21.74 0.40 -2.92
CA LYS A 150 -22.12 -0.99 -3.16
C LYS A 150 -21.42 -1.93 -2.18
N SER A 151 -22.09 -3.03 -1.87
CA SER A 151 -21.49 -4.13 -1.11
C SER A 151 -20.44 -4.85 -1.96
N VAL A 152 -19.33 -5.20 -1.33
CA VAL A 152 -18.20 -5.96 -1.87
C VAL A 152 -17.98 -7.16 -0.95
N SER A 153 -17.81 -8.34 -1.53
CA SER A 153 -17.55 -9.56 -0.76
C SER A 153 -16.08 -9.66 -0.37
N LYS A 154 -15.80 -10.46 0.67
CA LYS A 154 -14.43 -10.73 1.12
C LYS A 154 -13.54 -11.27 0.00
N GLU A 155 -14.05 -12.21 -0.79
CA GLU A 155 -13.30 -12.83 -1.88
C GLU A 155 -12.85 -11.81 -2.92
N LYS A 156 -13.72 -10.83 -3.22
CA LYS A 156 -13.39 -9.76 -4.15
C LYS A 156 -12.32 -8.82 -3.60
N LEU A 157 -12.33 -8.57 -2.29
CA LEU A 157 -11.27 -7.80 -1.63
C LEU A 157 -9.92 -8.51 -1.68
N GLU A 158 -9.90 -9.80 -1.37
CA GLU A 158 -8.69 -10.63 -1.42
C GLU A 158 -8.09 -10.65 -2.84
N GLU A 159 -8.93 -10.71 -3.88
CA GLU A 159 -8.50 -10.67 -5.28
C GLU A 159 -7.78 -9.35 -5.63
N ILE A 160 -8.28 -8.20 -5.15
CA ILE A 160 -7.72 -6.89 -5.48
C ILE A 160 -6.63 -6.44 -4.49
N ASN A 161 -6.39 -7.18 -3.41
CA ASN A 161 -5.47 -6.79 -2.35
C ASN A 161 -4.02 -6.87 -2.83
N ILE A 162 -3.43 -5.71 -3.10
CA ILE A 162 -2.06 -5.63 -3.62
C ILE A 162 -1.02 -6.01 -2.56
N PHE A 163 -1.37 -5.93 -1.27
CA PHE A 163 -0.44 -6.16 -0.16
C PHE A 163 -0.23 -7.64 0.13
N THR A 164 -1.26 -8.46 -0.06
CA THR A 164 -1.18 -9.92 0.00
C THR A 164 -0.68 -10.50 -1.33
N ASN A 165 -1.22 -10.03 -2.46
CA ASN A 165 -0.85 -10.50 -3.80
C ASN A 165 0.52 -10.01 -4.27
N ALA A 166 1.15 -9.04 -3.59
CA ALA A 166 2.54 -8.66 -3.85
C ALA A 166 3.52 -9.84 -3.73
N GLN A 167 3.16 -10.92 -3.05
CA GLN A 167 3.95 -12.17 -3.04
C GLN A 167 4.06 -12.83 -4.43
N ASN A 168 3.10 -12.63 -5.33
CA ASN A 168 3.05 -13.28 -6.65
C ASN A 168 3.84 -12.53 -7.74
N THR A 169 4.30 -11.30 -7.49
CA THR A 169 5.06 -10.51 -8.48
C THR A 169 6.58 -10.60 -8.32
N THR A 170 7.08 -11.28 -7.28
CA THR A 170 8.52 -11.46 -7.06
C THR A 170 9.15 -12.64 -7.82
N SER A 171 8.34 -13.53 -8.42
CA SER A 171 8.86 -14.70 -9.16
C SER A 171 9.47 -14.39 -10.54
N ASN A 172 9.39 -13.16 -11.05
CA ASN A 172 10.08 -12.73 -12.27
C ASN A 172 11.35 -11.90 -12.00
N SER A 173 11.88 -11.93 -10.76
CA SER A 173 13.01 -11.08 -10.37
C SER A 173 14.39 -11.54 -10.87
N GLU A 174 14.52 -12.73 -11.45
CA GLU A 174 15.82 -13.24 -11.92
C GLU A 174 16.38 -12.49 -13.14
N ASN A 175 15.54 -11.76 -13.89
CA ASN A 175 15.98 -11.03 -15.10
C ASN A 175 15.86 -9.50 -15.01
N ILE A 176 15.46 -8.94 -13.87
CA ILE A 176 15.42 -7.48 -13.74
C ILE A 176 16.75 -6.97 -13.22
N LYS A 177 17.70 -6.80 -14.16
CA LYS A 177 18.92 -6.01 -13.99
C LYS A 177 18.60 -4.78 -13.15
N LYS A 178 19.17 -4.71 -11.95
CA LYS A 178 19.32 -3.51 -11.09
C LYS A 178 18.29 -2.43 -11.42
N ILE A 179 17.04 -2.67 -11.01
CA ILE A 179 16.05 -1.60 -11.00
C ILE A 179 16.59 -0.57 -9.99
N ASN A 180 17.14 0.55 -10.48
CA ASN A 180 17.36 1.73 -9.64
C ASN A 180 16.07 1.95 -8.85
N GLY A 181 16.15 2.15 -7.53
CA GLY A 181 15.01 2.22 -6.58
C GLY A 181 13.96 3.33 -6.84
N LEU A 182 13.89 3.82 -8.06
CA LEU A 182 13.00 4.84 -8.59
C LEU A 182 11.62 4.32 -9.04
N THR A 183 11.40 3.02 -9.25
CA THR A 183 10.14 2.52 -9.87
C THR A 183 9.24 1.65 -8.99
N ARG A 184 9.41 1.60 -7.67
CA ARG A 184 8.43 0.96 -6.76
C ARG A 184 8.17 1.82 -5.53
N SER A 185 7.40 2.87 -5.77
CA SER A 185 6.71 3.78 -4.83
C SER A 185 6.27 4.95 -5.71
N ALA A 186 5.21 5.69 -5.38
CA ALA A 186 5.16 7.09 -5.79
C ALA A 186 6.27 7.82 -5.03
N ASN A 187 7.52 7.59 -5.45
CA ASN A 187 8.63 8.47 -5.11
C ASN A 187 8.12 9.88 -5.39
N ALA A 188 8.35 10.77 -4.44
CA ALA A 188 7.98 12.16 -4.60
C ALA A 188 8.40 12.61 -6.00
N PRO A 189 7.46 13.18 -6.79
CA PRO A 189 7.70 13.44 -8.20
C PRO A 189 9.02 14.19 -8.34
N TYR A 190 9.92 13.65 -9.16
CA TYR A 190 11.20 14.31 -9.42
C TYR A 190 10.91 15.50 -10.33
N TYR A 191 10.74 16.68 -9.73
CA TYR A 191 10.49 17.92 -10.44
C TYR A 191 11.77 18.42 -11.11
N ASN A 192 12.10 17.85 -12.26
CA ASN A 192 13.06 18.42 -13.19
C ASN A 192 12.28 18.97 -14.38
N HIS A 193 12.02 20.27 -14.38
CA HIS A 193 11.35 20.92 -15.49
C HIS A 193 12.32 21.04 -16.64
N LYS A 194 12.03 20.35 -17.75
CA LYS A 194 12.69 20.57 -19.04
C LYS A 194 11.69 21.27 -19.93
N PHE A 195 11.99 22.50 -20.30
CA PHE A 195 11.20 23.24 -21.27
C PHE A 195 11.55 22.75 -22.67
N ILE A 196 10.55 22.30 -23.42
CA ILE A 196 10.69 22.01 -24.85
C ILE A 196 10.02 23.17 -25.61
N PRO A 197 10.79 24.01 -26.33
CA PRO A 197 10.22 25.12 -27.08
C PRO A 197 9.12 24.65 -28.04
N ASN A 198 8.04 25.42 -28.13
CA ASN A 198 6.90 25.17 -29.04
C ASN A 198 6.08 23.90 -28.75
N VAL A 199 6.28 23.24 -27.60
CA VAL A 199 5.39 22.18 -27.11
C VAL A 199 4.46 22.76 -26.05
N PRO A 200 3.13 22.76 -26.27
CA PRO A 200 2.16 23.16 -25.25
C PRO A 200 2.22 22.24 -24.03
N ASP A 201 2.21 22.85 -22.85
CA ASP A 201 2.14 22.16 -21.56
C ASP A 201 0.91 22.67 -20.80
N TYR A 202 -0.27 22.20 -21.23
CA TYR A 202 -1.50 22.49 -20.54
C TYR A 202 -1.56 21.67 -19.26
N ASP A 203 -1.59 22.35 -18.13
CA ASP A 203 -1.92 21.75 -16.84
C ASP A 203 -3.42 21.90 -16.59
N TRP A 204 -4.20 20.85 -16.83
CA TRP A 204 -5.65 20.88 -16.57
C TRP A 204 -6.07 19.89 -15.48
N THR A 205 -6.95 20.35 -14.58
CA THR A 205 -7.31 19.66 -13.33
C THR A 205 -8.51 18.72 -13.46
N HIS A 206 -9.09 18.56 -14.66
CA HIS A 206 -10.30 17.75 -14.89
C HIS A 206 -10.06 16.38 -15.53
N GLY A 207 -8.80 16.02 -15.82
CA GLY A 207 -8.44 14.64 -16.15
C GLY A 207 -7.13 14.48 -16.90
N CYS A 208 -6.46 13.34 -16.72
CA CYS A 208 -5.19 13.05 -17.40
C CYS A 208 -5.37 12.89 -18.92
N LEU A 209 -6.50 12.30 -19.36
CA LEU A 209 -6.74 11.99 -20.77
C LEU A 209 -7.05 13.24 -21.62
N PRO A 210 -7.96 14.16 -21.21
CA PRO A 210 -8.16 15.41 -21.94
C PRO A 210 -6.91 16.27 -22.00
N THR A 211 -6.11 16.29 -20.92
CA THR A 211 -4.87 17.06 -20.83
C THR A 211 -3.81 16.52 -21.79
N ALA A 212 -3.56 15.20 -21.76
CA ALA A 212 -2.64 14.56 -22.68
C ALA A 212 -3.08 14.75 -24.15
N TYR A 213 -4.37 14.61 -24.43
CA TYR A 213 -4.92 14.85 -25.76
C TYR A 213 -4.72 16.30 -26.21
N ALA A 214 -4.98 17.29 -25.35
CA ALA A 214 -4.81 18.71 -25.68
C ALA A 214 -3.35 19.05 -26.00
N ASN A 215 -2.39 18.56 -25.20
CA ASN A 215 -0.96 18.80 -25.45
C ASN A 215 -0.53 18.24 -26.83
N VAL A 216 -0.97 17.02 -27.17
CA VAL A 216 -0.66 16.39 -28.45
C VAL A 216 -1.34 17.11 -29.62
N SER A 217 -2.65 17.38 -29.52
CA SER A 217 -3.43 17.98 -30.60
C SER A 217 -2.95 19.40 -30.93
N VAL A 218 -2.68 20.21 -29.92
CA VAL A 218 -2.19 21.59 -30.14
C VAL A 218 -0.76 21.60 -30.70
N TYR A 219 0.11 20.68 -30.26
CA TYR A 219 1.44 20.56 -30.87
C TYR A 219 1.34 20.32 -32.38
N TRP A 220 0.54 19.34 -32.82
CA TRP A 220 0.39 19.04 -34.24
C TRP A 220 -0.36 20.13 -35.01
N ALA A 221 -1.33 20.79 -34.38
CA ALA A 221 -2.01 21.93 -34.98
C ALA A 221 -1.05 23.10 -35.26
N ASN A 222 -0.05 23.30 -34.40
CA ASN A 222 1.00 24.29 -34.60
C ASN A 222 2.14 23.82 -35.54
N ASN A 223 2.17 22.53 -35.90
CA ASN A 223 3.21 21.91 -36.73
C ASN A 223 2.64 21.28 -38.03
N GLY A 224 1.76 22.00 -38.71
CA GLY A 224 1.31 21.65 -40.07
C GLY A 224 -0.02 20.91 -40.20
N PHE A 225 -0.74 20.70 -39.08
CA PHE A 225 -2.05 20.04 -39.09
C PHE A 225 -3.17 20.92 -38.49
N PRO A 226 -3.49 22.09 -39.10
CA PRO A 226 -4.36 23.11 -38.51
C PRO A 226 -5.81 22.67 -38.26
N ARG A 227 -6.25 21.54 -38.83
CA ARG A 227 -7.59 20.96 -38.60
C ARG A 227 -7.74 20.26 -37.23
N LEU A 228 -6.67 20.19 -36.45
CA LEU A 228 -6.64 19.65 -35.08
C LEU A 228 -6.82 20.72 -34.00
N LYS A 229 -7.03 21.99 -34.38
CA LYS A 229 -7.35 23.11 -33.48
C LYS A 229 -8.83 23.11 -33.09
#